data_AF-H2J3R0-F1
#
_entry.id   AF-H2J3R0-F1
#
_cell.length_a   1.000
_cell.length_b   1.000
_cell.length_c   1.000
_cell.angle_alpha   90.00
_cell.angle_beta   90.00
_cell.angle_gamma   90.00
#
_symmetry.space_group_name_H-M   'P 1'
#
loop_
_entity.id
_entity.type
_entity.pdbx_description
1 polymer ?
#
loop_
_entity_poly.entity_id
_entity_poly.type
_entity_poly.pdbx_seq_one_letter_code
_entity_poly.pdbx_strand_id
1 'polypeptide(L)'
;MDILYITLMTLISVSWDRWFGDILFFTFGIVFLIVQYTKPEKLIFFSFLYSIIYFSSKYDIGGMTIIFFLITIASGKLLEFLEKSFFRSIISTLPPLFFLALLNKNFYTLIISYILIAIAHFIITGRVGKNERITL
;
A
#
# COMPACT_ATOMS: atom_id res chain seq x y z
N MET A 1 -31.53 -14.40 23.15
CA MET A 1 -30.98 -14.68 21.79
C MET A 1 -30.51 -13.38 21.14
N ASP A 2 -31.32 -12.31 21.17
CA ASP A 2 -30.99 -11.04 20.50
C ASP A 2 -29.73 -10.35 21.03
N ILE A 3 -29.52 -10.30 22.34
CA ILE A 3 -28.32 -9.69 22.94
C ILE A 3 -27.04 -10.45 22.54
N LEU A 4 -27.10 -11.78 22.50
CA LEU A 4 -25.97 -12.62 22.07
C LEU A 4 -25.64 -12.39 20.59
N TYR A 5 -26.67 -12.34 19.74
CA TYR A 5 -26.54 -12.06 18.31
C TYR A 5 -25.94 -10.67 18.06
N ILE A 6 -26.47 -9.63 18.73
CA ILE A 6 -25.96 -8.26 18.62
C ILE A 6 -24.51 -8.20 19.10
N THR A 7 -24.17 -8.88 20.19
CA THR A 7 -22.79 -8.91 20.71
C THR A 7 -21.84 -9.58 19.71
N LEU A 8 -22.23 -10.72 19.13
CA LEU A 8 -21.43 -11.41 18.11
C LEU A 8 -21.26 -10.57 16.84
N MET A 9 -22.33 -9.97 16.33
CA MET A 9 -22.26 -9.11 15.15
C MET A 9 -21.40 -7.86 15.39
N THR A 10 -21.46 -7.30 16.60
CA THR A 10 -20.60 -6.17 17.00
C THR A 10 -19.14 -6.59 17.08
N LEU A 11 -18.83 -7.74 17.69
CA LEU A 11 -17.47 -8.28 17.76
C LEU A 11 -16.89 -8.56 16.37
N ILE A 12 -17.70 -9.14 15.48
CA ILE A 12 -17.30 -9.40 14.09
C ILE A 12 -17.03 -8.08 13.37
N SER A 13 -17.92 -7.09 13.49
CA SER A 13 -17.77 -5.79 12.82
C SER A 13 -16.53 -5.03 13.31
N VAL A 14 -16.33 -4.95 14.62
CA VAL A 14 -15.14 -4.31 15.23
C VAL A 14 -13.84 -5.04 14.84
N SER A 15 -13.89 -6.37 14.75
CA SER A 15 -12.74 -7.15 14.30
C SER A 15 -12.47 -6.93 12.81
N TRP A 16 -13.50 -6.83 11.99
CA TRP A 16 -13.40 -6.63 10.56
C TRP A 16 -12.70 -5.30 10.21
N ASP A 17 -13.09 -4.20 10.85
CA ASP A 17 -12.48 -2.88 10.61
C ASP A 17 -10.99 -2.87 10.91
N ARG A 18 -10.59 -3.52 12.02
CA ARG A 18 -9.17 -3.62 12.40
C ARG A 18 -8.37 -4.48 11.42
N TRP A 19 -8.89 -5.65 11.07
CA TRP A 19 -8.20 -6.59 10.18
C TRP A 19 -8.09 -6.06 8.75
N PHE A 20 -9.16 -5.44 8.24
CA PHE A 20 -9.17 -4.90 6.88
C PHE A 20 -8.16 -3.75 6.72
N GLY A 21 -8.08 -2.85 7.70
CA GLY A 21 -7.10 -1.78 7.69
C GLY A 21 -5.64 -2.27 7.75
N ASP A 22 -5.37 -3.35 8.49
CA ASP A 22 -4.03 -3.96 8.56
C ASP A 22 -3.69 -4.71 7.25
N ILE A 23 -4.65 -5.42 6.65
CA ILE A 23 -4.48 -6.06 5.34
C ILE A 23 -4.18 -5.02 4.26
N LEU A 24 -4.92 -3.91 4.25
CA LEU A 24 -4.65 -2.83 3.32
C LEU A 24 -3.22 -2.31 3.51
N PHE A 25 -2.80 -2.02 4.74
CA PHE A 25 -1.42 -1.59 5.01
C PHE A 25 -0.37 -2.51 4.37
N PHE A 26 -0.47 -3.83 4.58
CA PHE A 26 0.48 -4.79 4.02
C PHE A 26 0.42 -4.86 2.49
N THR A 27 -0.78 -4.75 1.92
CA THR A 27 -0.96 -4.85 0.47
C THR A 27 -0.55 -3.57 -0.27
N PHE A 28 -0.55 -2.41 0.40
CA PHE A 28 -0.14 -1.13 -0.19
C PHE A 28 1.18 -1.22 -0.94
N GLY A 29 2.24 -1.66 -0.24
CA GLY A 29 3.60 -1.67 -0.80
C GLY A 29 3.70 -2.55 -2.04
N ILE A 30 3.02 -3.70 -2.03
CA ILE A 30 2.98 -4.64 -3.14
C ILE A 30 2.26 -4.02 -4.35
N VAL A 31 1.04 -3.51 -4.15
CA VAL A 31 0.23 -2.96 -5.24
C VAL A 31 0.86 -1.68 -5.79
N PHE A 32 1.42 -0.83 -4.92
CA PHE A 32 2.15 0.36 -5.32
C PHE A 32 3.32 0.00 -6.24
N LEU A 33 4.13 -1.01 -5.91
CA LEU A 33 5.21 -1.46 -6.80
C LEU A 33 4.70 -1.99 -8.14
N ILE A 34 3.62 -2.78 -8.13
CA ILE A 34 3.02 -3.31 -9.37
C ILE A 34 2.59 -2.16 -10.27
N VAL A 35 1.88 -1.18 -9.73
CA VAL A 35 1.43 0.00 -10.49
C VAL A 35 2.64 0.81 -10.96
N GLN A 36 3.59 1.09 -10.07
CA GLN A 36 4.79 1.86 -10.40
C GLN A 36 5.62 1.24 -11.54
N TYR A 37 5.71 -0.10 -11.60
CA TYR A 37 6.57 -0.79 -12.59
C TYR A 37 5.85 -1.25 -13.85
N THR A 38 4.55 -1.56 -13.77
CA THR A 38 3.80 -2.12 -14.90
C THR A 38 2.83 -1.10 -15.52
N LYS A 39 2.32 -0.15 -14.73
CA LYS A 39 1.29 0.81 -15.17
C LYS A 39 1.55 2.21 -14.57
N PRO A 40 2.73 2.83 -14.80
CA PRO A 40 3.10 4.11 -14.19
C PRO A 40 2.09 5.23 -14.51
N GLU A 41 1.41 5.16 -15.66
CA GLU A 41 0.34 6.07 -16.06
C GLU A 41 -0.88 6.03 -15.13
N LYS A 42 -1.09 4.92 -14.42
CA LYS A 42 -2.20 4.73 -13.47
C LYS A 42 -1.83 5.08 -12.02
N LEU A 43 -0.60 5.54 -11.77
CA LEU A 43 -0.13 5.83 -10.42
C LEU A 43 -1.03 6.83 -9.69
N ILE A 44 -1.42 7.92 -10.35
CA ILE A 44 -2.27 8.96 -9.75
C ILE A 44 -3.65 8.39 -9.37
N PHE A 45 -4.26 7.63 -10.28
CA PHE A 45 -5.56 6.99 -10.04
C PHE A 45 -5.46 5.97 -8.91
N PHE A 46 -4.41 5.14 -8.89
CA PHE A 46 -4.14 4.21 -7.81
C PHE A 46 -3.99 4.93 -6.48
N SER A 47 -3.15 5.96 -6.40
CA SER A 47 -2.95 6.74 -5.18
C SER A 47 -4.25 7.32 -4.68
N PHE A 48 -5.09 7.86 -5.56
CA PHE A 48 -6.39 8.42 -5.18
C PHE A 48 -7.33 7.34 -4.62
N LEU A 49 -7.55 6.28 -5.39
CA LEU A 49 -8.46 5.20 -5.02
C LEU A 49 -8.02 4.50 -3.74
N TYR A 50 -6.72 4.19 -3.64
CA TYR A 50 -6.16 3.54 -2.46
C TYR A 50 -6.28 4.45 -1.23
N SER A 51 -6.02 5.75 -1.36
CA SER A 51 -6.18 6.70 -0.25
C SER A 51 -7.63 6.73 0.25
N ILE A 52 -8.61 6.78 -0.66
CA ILE A 52 -10.02 6.75 -0.25
C ILE A 52 -10.34 5.44 0.47
N ILE A 53 -10.04 4.29 -0.13
CA ILE A 53 -10.37 2.97 0.44
C ILE A 53 -9.71 2.77 1.81
N TYR A 54 -8.42 3.12 1.92
CA TYR A 54 -7.68 2.96 3.16
C TYR A 54 -8.27 3.83 4.27
N PHE A 55 -8.42 5.12 4.01
CA PHE A 55 -8.92 6.03 5.04
C PHE A 55 -10.38 5.72 5.36
N SER A 56 -11.26 5.53 4.38
CA SER A 56 -12.68 5.18 4.64
C SER A 56 -12.88 3.92 5.48
N SER A 57 -11.90 3.01 5.49
CA SER A 57 -11.99 1.77 6.25
C SER A 57 -11.52 1.85 7.70
N LYS A 58 -10.70 2.85 8.05
CA LYS A 58 -10.01 2.90 9.36
C LYS A 58 -10.05 4.26 10.03
N TYR A 59 -10.33 5.32 9.28
CA TYR A 59 -10.23 6.72 9.69
C TYR A 59 -11.33 7.57 9.04
N ASP A 60 -11.52 8.79 9.52
CA ASP A 60 -12.37 9.74 8.80
C ASP A 60 -11.67 10.24 7.53
N ILE A 61 -12.40 10.30 6.42
CA ILE A 61 -11.90 10.89 5.18
C ILE A 61 -11.72 12.39 5.43
N GLY A 62 -10.50 12.89 5.22
CA GLY A 62 -10.18 14.29 5.50
C GLY A 62 -8.75 14.66 5.12
N GLY A 63 -8.14 15.57 5.88
CA GLY A 63 -6.80 16.09 5.58
C GLY A 63 -5.72 14.98 5.49
N MET A 64 -5.81 13.94 6.32
CA MET A 64 -4.86 12.83 6.29
C MET A 64 -4.91 12.03 4.98
N THR A 65 -6.10 11.88 4.39
CA THR A 65 -6.28 11.23 3.09
C THR A 65 -5.57 12.01 1.98
N ILE A 66 -5.72 13.35 2.00
CA ILE A 66 -5.08 14.25 1.03
C ILE A 66 -3.56 14.22 1.19
N ILE A 67 -3.06 14.29 2.41
CA ILE A 67 -1.62 14.24 2.70
C ILE A 67 -1.03 12.90 2.22
N PHE A 68 -1.67 11.78 2.55
CA PHE A 68 -1.21 10.46 2.12
C PHE A 68 -1.20 10.32 0.60
N PHE A 69 -2.25 10.81 -0.07
CA PHE A 69 -2.33 10.86 -1.53
C PHE A 69 -1.14 11.62 -2.14
N LEU A 70 -0.87 12.84 -1.66
CA LEU A 70 0.23 13.68 -2.14
C LEU A 70 1.59 13.03 -1.90
N ILE A 71 1.82 12.48 -0.71
CA ILE A 71 3.07 11.77 -0.38
C ILE A 71 3.27 10.57 -1.30
N THR A 72 2.21 9.81 -1.58
CA THR A 72 2.29 8.61 -2.44
C THR A 72 2.67 8.98 -3.87
N ILE A 73 2.03 10.02 -4.43
CA ILE A 73 2.36 10.51 -5.77
C ILE A 73 3.79 11.04 -5.82
N ALA A 74 4.15 11.91 -4.87
CA ALA A 74 5.49 12.49 -4.81
C ALA A 74 6.56 11.41 -4.74
N SER A 75 6.37 10.39 -3.89
CA SER A 75 7.34 9.31 -3.72
C SER A 75 7.47 8.45 -4.98
N GLY A 76 6.36 8.20 -5.69
CA GLY A 76 6.39 7.43 -6.93
C GLY A 76 7.01 8.20 -8.10
N LYS A 77 6.78 9.52 -8.19
CA LYS A 77 7.25 10.40 -9.26
C LYS A 77 8.68 10.90 -9.09
N LEU A 78 9.08 11.27 -7.87
CA LEU A 78 10.43 11.77 -7.60
C LEU A 78 11.51 10.75 -7.95
N LEU A 79 11.20 9.46 -7.82
CA LEU A 79 12.14 8.37 -8.07
C LEU A 79 11.89 7.68 -9.42
N GLU A 80 11.14 8.31 -10.33
CA GLU A 80 10.82 7.74 -11.64
C GLU A 80 12.08 7.48 -12.48
N PHE A 81 13.13 8.28 -12.26
CA PHE A 81 14.44 8.18 -12.93
C PHE A 81 15.25 6.92 -12.56
N LEU A 82 14.96 6.29 -11.42
CA LEU A 82 15.63 5.04 -11.03
C LEU A 82 14.93 3.87 -11.74
N GLU A 83 15.51 3.34 -12.80
CA GLU A 83 14.92 2.21 -13.54
C GLU A 83 14.79 0.97 -12.65
N LYS A 84 13.54 0.54 -12.38
CA LYS A 84 13.12 -0.71 -11.69
C LYS A 84 14.10 -1.26 -10.65
N SER A 85 14.76 -0.38 -9.89
CA SER A 85 15.86 -0.75 -9.01
C SER A 85 15.34 -1.10 -7.62
N PHE A 86 16.05 -1.96 -6.91
CA PHE A 86 15.68 -2.29 -5.53
C PHE A 86 15.63 -1.04 -4.64
N PHE A 87 16.58 -0.12 -4.84
CA PHE A 87 16.61 1.16 -4.14
C PHE A 87 15.36 2.01 -4.42
N ARG A 88 14.89 2.07 -5.67
CA ARG A 88 13.61 2.72 -5.97
C ARG A 88 12.48 2.09 -5.19
N SER A 89 12.39 0.77 -5.15
CA SER A 89 11.30 0.08 -4.45
C SER A 89 11.27 0.44 -2.97
N ILE A 90 12.40 0.42 -2.28
CA ILE A 90 12.47 0.74 -0.85
C ILE A 90 12.23 2.22 -0.59
N ILE A 91 12.91 3.11 -1.32
CA ILE A 91 12.86 4.56 -1.05
C ILE A 91 11.50 5.14 -1.46
N SER A 92 10.89 4.68 -2.56
CA SER A 92 9.58 5.21 -2.99
C SER A 92 8.40 4.71 -2.15
N THR A 93 8.53 3.54 -1.51
CA THR A 93 7.51 3.04 -0.58
C THR A 93 7.68 3.57 0.85
N LEU A 94 8.87 4.09 1.19
CA LEU A 94 9.19 4.52 2.54
C LEU A 94 8.34 5.68 3.06
N PRO A 95 8.25 6.84 2.40
CA PRO A 95 7.43 7.94 2.89
C PRO A 95 5.95 7.56 3.12
N PRO A 96 5.24 6.90 2.16
CA PRO A 96 3.85 6.55 2.38
C PRO A 96 3.67 5.47 3.46
N LEU A 97 4.50 4.42 3.51
CA LEU A 97 4.38 3.40 4.55
C LEU A 97 4.74 3.92 5.94
N PHE A 98 5.74 4.79 6.05
CA PHE A 98 6.11 5.42 7.30
C PHE A 98 4.98 6.32 7.81
N PHE A 99 4.34 7.08 6.91
CA PHE A 99 3.15 7.87 7.25
C PHE A 99 2.03 6.98 7.80
N LEU A 100 1.72 5.86 7.14
CA LEU A 100 0.73 4.92 7.65
C LEU A 100 1.16 4.33 9.01
N ALA A 101 2.44 4.02 9.20
CA ALA A 101 2.93 3.44 10.45
C ALA A 101 2.75 4.41 11.63
N LEU A 102 2.99 5.70 11.40
CA LEU A 102 2.75 6.77 12.39
C LEU A 102 1.28 6.86 12.77
N LEU A 103 0.37 6.83 11.79
CA LEU A 103 -1.07 6.88 12.04
C LEU A 103 -1.58 5.67 12.83
N ASN A 104 -1.06 4.48 12.52
CA ASN A 104 -1.45 3.25 13.19
C ASN A 104 -0.75 3.02 14.52
N LYS A 105 0.30 3.81 14.82
CA LYS A 105 1.22 3.58 15.94
C LYS A 105 1.77 2.14 15.96
N ASN A 106 1.93 1.53 14.78
CA ASN A 106 2.33 0.13 14.64
C ASN A 106 3.50 0.00 13.66
N PHE A 107 4.71 0.08 14.22
CA PHE A 107 5.96 -0.03 13.46
C PHE A 107 6.34 -1.48 13.13
N TYR A 108 5.75 -2.48 13.79
CA TYR A 108 5.99 -3.89 13.44
C TYR A 108 5.45 -4.20 12.03
N THR A 109 4.27 -3.66 11.72
CA THR A 109 3.66 -3.77 10.39
C THR A 109 4.56 -3.18 9.30
N LEU A 110 5.32 -2.11 9.61
CA LEU A 110 6.26 -1.49 8.69
C LEU A 110 7.41 -2.43 8.31
N ILE A 111 8.02 -3.10 9.29
CA ILE A 111 9.13 -4.05 9.06
C ILE A 111 8.68 -5.21 8.18
N ILE A 112 7.53 -5.81 8.51
CA ILE A 112 6.96 -6.91 7.73
C ILE A 112 6.64 -6.45 6.30
N SER A 113 6.10 -5.23 6.14
CA SER A 113 5.81 -4.66 4.83
C SER A 113 7.06 -4.51 3.96
N TYR A 114 8.22 -4.16 4.54
CA TYR A 114 9.48 -4.12 3.79
C TYR A 114 9.98 -5.48 3.35
N ILE A 115 9.80 -6.50 4.18
CA ILE A 115 10.12 -7.88 3.79
C ILE A 115 9.26 -8.28 2.57
N LEU A 116 7.96 -7.98 2.62
CA LEU A 116 7.03 -8.24 1.52
C LEU A 116 7.38 -7.43 0.26
N ILE A 117 7.75 -6.15 0.39
CA ILE A 117 8.21 -5.29 -0.70
C ILE A 117 9.47 -5.86 -1.35
N ALA A 118 10.42 -6.35 -0.56
CA ALA A 118 11.63 -6.95 -1.09
C ALA A 118 11.32 -8.20 -1.91
N ILE A 119 10.48 -9.09 -1.40
CA ILE A 119 10.02 -10.29 -2.13
C ILE A 119 9.28 -9.88 -3.41
N ALA A 120 8.32 -8.95 -3.31
CA ALA A 120 7.55 -8.47 -4.43
C ALA A 120 8.43 -7.83 -5.52
N HIS A 121 9.44 -7.06 -5.12
CA HIS A 121 10.41 -6.47 -6.04
C HIS A 121 11.07 -7.53 -6.92
N PHE A 122 11.68 -8.56 -6.33
CA PHE A 122 12.37 -9.60 -7.08
C PHE A 122 11.44 -10.41 -7.99
N ILE A 123 10.21 -10.66 -7.56
CA ILE A 123 9.21 -11.35 -8.39
C ILE A 123 8.83 -10.49 -9.59
N ILE A 124 8.56 -9.19 -9.38
CA ILE A 124 8.14 -8.27 -10.45
C ILE A 124 9.29 -8.08 -11.44
N THR A 125 10.50 -7.76 -10.98
CA THR A 125 11.66 -7.56 -11.87
C THR A 125 12.03 -8.84 -12.62
N GLY A 126 11.99 -10.00 -11.95
CA GLY A 126 12.22 -11.30 -12.60
C GLY A 126 11.19 -11.66 -13.67
N ARG A 127 9.91 -11.32 -13.48
CA ARG A 127 8.86 -11.53 -14.49
C ARG A 127 8.94 -10.51 -15.63
N VAL A 128 9.18 -9.25 -15.31
CA VAL A 128 9.25 -8.17 -16.30
C VAL A 128 10.45 -8.37 -17.23
N GLY A 129 11.62 -8.73 -16.70
CA GLY A 129 12.80 -9.06 -17.51
C GLY A 129 12.61 -10.31 -18.39
N LYS A 130 11.71 -11.23 -18.03
CA LYS A 130 11.36 -12.38 -18.87
C LYS A 130 10.45 -11.99 -20.03
N ASN A 131 9.48 -11.11 -19.81
CA ASN A 131 8.56 -10.66 -20.87
C ASN A 131 9.25 -9.77 -21.92
N GLU A 132 10.22 -8.94 -21.50
CA GLU A 132 11.04 -8.13 -22.42
C GLU A 132 11.91 -9.01 -23.35
N ARG A 133 12.32 -10.21 -22.91
CA ARG A 133 13.07 -11.17 -23.75
C ARG A 133 12.21 -11.96 -24.74
N ILE A 134 10.90 -12.05 -24.51
CA ILE A 134 9.97 -12.78 -25.40
C ILE A 134 9.45 -11.87 -26.52
N THR A 135 9.62 -10.56 -26.37
CA THR A 135 9.13 -9.53 -27.31
C THR A 135 10.22 -8.96 -28.22
N LEU A 136 11.48 -9.38 -28.04
CA LEU A 136 12.61 -9.17 -28.97
C LEU A 136 12.77 -10.38 -29.88
#